data_AF-A0A661A960-F1
#
_entry.id   AF-A0A661A960-F1
#
_cell.length_a   1.000
_cell.length_b   1.000
_cell.length_c   1.000
_cell.angle_alpha   90.00
_cell.angle_beta   90.00
_cell.angle_gamma   90.00
#
_symmetry.space_group_name_H-M   'P 1'
#
loop_
_entity.id
_entity.type
_entity.pdbx_description
1 polymer ?
#
loop_
_entity_poly.entity_id
_entity_poly.type
_entity_poly.pdbx_seq_one_letter_code
_entity_poly.pdbx_strand_id
1 'polypeptide(L)'
;MDVKHEIKELYREVRPLIEKRLMEFRGIWEKGDDCAMFKEFIFCLLTPQSKAKICWAAVERMEQKSLLLDGDYREILECLE
;
A
#
# COMPACT_ATOMS: atom_id res chain seq x y z
N MET A 1 11.96 25.73 -19.08
CA MET A 1 12.32 24.30 -19.23
C MET A 1 11.08 23.57 -19.70
N ASP A 2 11.22 22.57 -20.57
CA ASP A 2 10.07 21.77 -21.04
C ASP A 2 9.68 20.75 -19.96
N VAL A 3 8.39 20.68 -19.60
CA VAL A 3 7.84 19.73 -18.61
C VAL A 3 8.26 18.30 -18.92
N LYS A 4 8.35 17.93 -20.21
CA LYS A 4 8.81 16.61 -20.64
C LYS A 4 10.25 16.33 -20.24
N HIS A 5 11.10 17.36 -20.22
CA HIS A 5 12.49 17.24 -19.78
C HIS A 5 12.56 17.05 -18.26
N GLU A 6 11.80 17.84 -17.50
CA GLU A 6 11.70 17.74 -16.03
C GLU A 6 11.23 16.34 -15.58
N ILE A 7 10.19 15.80 -16.21
CA ILE A 7 9.69 14.45 -15.90
C ILE A 7 10.75 13.38 -16.18
N LYS A 8 11.53 13.52 -17.26
CA LYS A 8 12.57 12.54 -17.60
C LYS A 8 13.72 12.54 -16.59
N GLU A 9 14.15 13.72 -16.13
CA GLU A 9 15.19 13.80 -15.10
C GLU A 9 14.70 13.23 -13.77
N LEU A 10 13.49 13.64 -13.32
CA LEU A 10 12.90 13.06 -12.11
C LEU A 10 12.73 11.54 -12.22
N TYR A 11 12.28 11.04 -13.38
CA TYR A 11 12.16 9.60 -13.60
C TYR A 11 13.50 8.88 -13.45
N ARG A 12 14.61 9.44 -13.97
CA ARG A 12 15.94 8.82 -13.78
C ARG A 12 16.31 8.69 -12.30
N GLU A 13 15.94 9.69 -11.50
CA GLU A 13 16.18 9.69 -10.05
C GLU A 13 15.31 8.65 -9.32
N VAL A 14 14.01 8.57 -9.64
CA VAL A 14 13.07 7.69 -8.91
C VAL A 14 12.93 6.29 -9.51
N ARG A 15 13.42 6.04 -10.72
CA ARG A 15 13.29 4.75 -11.42
C ARG A 15 13.71 3.55 -10.57
N PRO A 16 14.85 3.56 -9.85
CA PRO A 16 15.23 2.41 -9.02
C PRO A 16 14.20 2.10 -7.93
N LEU A 17 13.56 3.13 -7.36
CA LEU A 17 12.50 2.96 -6.36
C LEU A 17 11.22 2.38 -6.98
N ILE A 18 10.86 2.83 -8.19
CA ILE A 18 9.73 2.29 -8.95
C ILE A 18 9.96 0.80 -9.26
N GLU A 19 11.13 0.46 -9.81
CA GLU A 19 11.49 -0.91 -10.15
C GLU A 19 11.50 -1.81 -8.91
N LYS A 20 12.03 -1.34 -7.79
CA LYS A 20 11.96 -2.03 -6.50
C LYS A 20 10.51 -2.31 -6.09
N ARG A 21 9.64 -1.29 -6.10
CA ARG A 21 8.24 -1.45 -5.68
C ARG A 21 7.45 -2.38 -6.61
N LEU A 22 7.73 -2.37 -7.91
CA LEU A 22 7.15 -3.32 -8.87
C LEU A 22 7.59 -4.76 -8.62
N MET A 23 8.84 -4.99 -8.19
CA MET A 23 9.30 -6.32 -7.78
C MET A 23 8.62 -6.78 -6.49
N GLU A 24 8.42 -5.90 -5.52
CA GLU A 24 7.68 -6.20 -4.28
C GLU A 24 6.23 -6.63 -4.61
N PHE A 25 5.52 -5.89 -5.47
CA PHE A 25 4.17 -6.25 -5.91
C PHE A 25 4.12 -7.61 -6.61
N ARG A 26 5.08 -7.90 -7.50
CA ARG A 26 5.20 -9.23 -8.12
C ARG A 26 5.43 -10.32 -7.08
N GLY A 27 6.27 -10.06 -6.08
CA GLY A 27 6.52 -10.99 -4.99
C GLY A 27 5.26 -11.34 -4.19
N ILE A 28 4.42 -10.33 -3.88
CA ILE A 28 3.12 -10.55 -3.22
C ILE A 28 2.21 -11.41 -4.09
N TRP A 29 2.11 -11.10 -5.39
CA TRP A 29 1.27 -11.87 -6.30
C TRP A 29 1.71 -13.33 -6.46
N GLU A 30 3.01 -13.57 -6.57
CA GLU A 30 3.56 -14.90 -6.85
C GLU A 30 3.68 -15.79 -5.60
N LYS A 31 3.83 -15.19 -4.40
CA LYS A 31 4.21 -15.91 -3.18
C LYS A 31 3.40 -15.54 -1.94
N GLY A 32 2.55 -14.52 -2.02
CA GLY A 32 1.72 -14.06 -0.92
C GLY A 32 0.67 -15.09 -0.53
N ASP A 33 0.40 -15.19 0.77
CA ASP A 33 -0.73 -15.94 1.29
C ASP A 33 -2.02 -15.09 1.26
N ASP A 34 -3.14 -15.69 1.69
CA ASP A 34 -4.43 -14.99 1.71
C ASP A 34 -4.40 -13.72 2.57
N CYS A 35 -3.63 -13.73 3.66
CA CYS A 35 -3.47 -12.56 4.54
C CYS A 35 -2.74 -11.42 3.81
N ALA A 36 -1.64 -11.72 3.12
CA ALA A 36 -0.90 -10.75 2.31
C ALA A 36 -1.76 -10.19 1.17
N MET A 37 -2.56 -11.02 0.51
CA MET A 37 -3.48 -10.58 -0.54
C MET A 37 -4.61 -9.71 0.05
N PHE A 38 -5.16 -10.10 1.19
CA PHE A 38 -6.22 -9.34 1.85
C PHE A 38 -5.75 -7.97 2.34
N LYS A 39 -4.50 -7.89 2.83
CA LYS A 39 -3.85 -6.62 3.19
C LYS A 39 -3.83 -5.61 2.04
N GLU A 40 -3.40 -6.04 0.85
CA GLU A 40 -3.38 -5.19 -0.34
C GLU A 40 -4.79 -4.81 -0.82
N PHE A 41 -5.76 -5.73 -0.67
CA PHE A 41 -7.16 -5.45 -0.96
C PHE A 41 -7.74 -4.38 -0.03
N ILE A 42 -7.52 -4.48 1.28
CA ILE A 42 -7.95 -3.45 2.24
C ILE A 42 -7.30 -2.10 1.90
N PHE A 43 -6.01 -2.08 1.56
CA PHE A 43 -5.36 -0.84 1.12
C PHE A 43 -6.06 -0.23 -0.11
N CYS A 44 -6.39 -1.04 -1.11
CA CYS A 44 -7.15 -0.59 -2.28
C CYS A 44 -8.56 -0.10 -1.93
N LEU A 45 -9.20 -0.68 -0.91
CA LEU A 45 -10.53 -0.28 -0.44
C LEU A 45 -10.51 1.06 0.31
N LEU A 46 -9.44 1.34 1.07
CA LEU A 46 -9.31 2.56 1.88
C LEU A 46 -8.78 3.77 1.11
N THR A 47 -8.10 3.55 -0.02
CA THR A 47 -7.45 4.62 -0.80
C THR A 47 -8.35 5.51 -1.66
N PRO A 48 -9.58 5.15 -2.06
CA PRO A 48 -10.46 6.06 -2.77
C PRO A 48 -10.67 7.36 -1.98
N GLN A 49 -10.45 8.50 -2.64
CA GLN A 49 -10.58 9.85 -2.06
C GLN A 49 -9.73 10.11 -0.80
N SER A 50 -8.73 9.28 -0.53
CA SER A 50 -7.89 9.34 0.68
C SER A 50 -6.40 9.36 0.34
N LYS A 51 -5.56 9.83 1.28
CA LYS A 51 -4.10 9.84 1.09
C LYS A 51 -3.54 8.44 1.32
N ALA A 52 -2.85 7.87 0.34
CA ALA A 52 -2.21 6.56 0.43
C ALA A 52 -1.39 6.34 1.71
N LYS A 53 -0.65 7.36 2.18
CA LYS A 53 0.12 7.27 3.44
C LYS A 53 -0.74 7.01 4.68
N ILE A 54 -1.92 7.62 4.76
CA ILE A 54 -2.83 7.45 5.89
C ILE A 54 -3.48 6.07 5.82
N CYS A 55 -3.97 5.69 4.63
CA CYS A 55 -4.58 4.38 4.41
C CYS A 55 -3.60 3.24 4.70
N TRP A 56 -2.34 3.38 4.26
CA TRP A 56 -1.31 2.38 4.53
C TRP A 56 -1.02 2.24 6.02
N ALA A 57 -0.92 3.36 6.76
CA ALA A 57 -0.74 3.33 8.21
C ALA A 57 -1.90 2.62 8.93
N ALA A 58 -3.14 2.81 8.47
CA ALA A 58 -4.30 2.10 9.01
C ALA A 58 -4.20 0.58 8.76
N VAL A 59 -3.81 0.16 7.56
CA VAL A 59 -3.60 -1.26 7.22
C VAL A 59 -2.46 -1.87 8.05
N GLU A 60 -1.35 -1.15 8.24
CA GLU A 60 -0.24 -1.59 9.09
C GLU A 60 -0.67 -1.76 10.55
N ARG A 61 -1.53 -0.87 11.07
CA ARG A 61 -2.10 -1.04 12.42
C ARG A 61 -2.97 -2.29 12.53
N MET A 62 -3.81 -2.56 11.53
CA MET A 62 -4.63 -3.79 11.51
C MET A 62 -3.74 -5.04 11.46
N GLU A 63 -2.70 -5.05 10.64
CA GLU A 63 -1.74 -6.16 10.55
C GLU A 63 -0.99 -6.39 11.87
N GLN A 64 -0.47 -5.33 12.48
CA GLN A 64 0.26 -5.40 13.76
C GLN A 64 -0.58 -5.94 14.91
N LYS A 65 -1.89 -5.68 14.89
CA LYS A 65 -2.85 -6.20 15.87
C LYS A 65 -3.46 -7.54 15.46
N SER A 66 -3.04 -8.13 14.34
CA SER A 66 -3.61 -9.36 13.77
C SER A 66 -5.12 -9.29 13.49
N LEU A 67 -5.61 -8.10 13.14
CA LEU A 67 -7.04 -7.83 12.91
C LEU A 67 -7.44 -7.96 11.44
N LEU A 68 -6.51 -8.17 10.51
CA LEU A 68 -6.82 -8.22 9.08
C LEU A 68 -7.90 -9.26 8.75
N LEU A 69 -7.86 -10.45 9.36
CA LEU A 69 -8.82 -11.53 9.10
C LEU A 69 -9.81 -11.75 10.24
N ASP A 70 -9.43 -11.40 11.47
CA ASP A 70 -10.17 -11.76 12.69
C ASP A 70 -10.75 -10.56 13.43
N GLY A 71 -10.47 -9.34 12.99
CA GLY A 71 -10.89 -8.12 13.69
C GLY A 71 -12.39 -7.86 13.59
N ASP A 72 -12.99 -7.45 14.70
CA ASP A 72 -14.37 -7.00 14.71
C ASP A 72 -14.53 -5.54 14.26
N TYR A 73 -15.77 -5.09 14.08
CA TYR A 73 -16.06 -3.73 13.63
C TYR A 73 -15.40 -2.63 14.49
N ARG A 74 -15.40 -2.77 15.82
CA ARG A 74 -14.84 -1.77 16.73
C ARG A 74 -13.32 -1.76 16.67
N GLU A 75 -12.70 -2.92 16.67
CA GLU A 75 -11.24 -3.05 16.59
C GLU A 75 -10.69 -2.51 15.25
N ILE A 76 -11.41 -2.77 14.16
CA ILE A 76 -11.10 -2.21 12.84
C ILE A 76 -11.28 -0.70 12.83
N LEU A 77 -12.38 -0.18 13.42
CA LEU A 77 -12.66 1.25 13.48
C LEU A 77 -11.55 2.02 14.22
N GLU A 78 -11.05 1.50 15.34
CA GLU A 78 -9.92 2.09 16.07
C GLU A 78 -8.63 2.17 15.23
N CYS A 79 -8.48 1.29 14.24
CA CYS A 79 -7.32 1.31 13.35
C CYS A 79 -7.48 2.34 12.21
N LEU A 80 -8.67 2.88 11.98
CA LEU A 80 -8.94 3.87 10.93
C LEU A 80 -8.73 5.33 11.39
N GLU A 81 -8.56 5.56 12.69
CA GLU A 81 -8.33 6.90 13.28
C GLU A 81 -6.93 7.49 12.99
#